data_AF-A0A4Q5YAZ3-F1
#
_entry.id   AF-A0A4Q5YAZ3-F1
#
_cell.length_a   1.000
_cell.length_b   1.000
_cell.length_c   1.000
_cell.angle_alpha   90.00
_cell.angle_beta   90.00
_cell.angle_gamma   90.00
#
_symmetry.space_group_name_H-M   'P 1'
#
loop_
_entity.id
_entity.type
_entity.pdbx_description
1 polymer ?
#
loop_
_entity_poly.entity_id
_entity_poly.type
_entity_poly.pdbx_seq_one_letter_code
_entity_poly.pdbx_strand_id
1 'polypeptide(L)' 'MAILNFQKPDKIVLQKATDFEAQFEFRPLEPGFGVTIGNALRRVLLSSL' A
#
# COMPACT_ATOMS: atom_id res chain seq x y z
N MET A 1 -22.49 -0.71 -18.68
CA MET A 1 -21.89 0.59 -18.25
C MET A 1 -22.11 0.69 -16.75
N ALA A 2 -21.13 0.82 -15.85
CA ALA A 2 -19.70 1.07 -15.97
C ALA A 2 -18.91 -0.08 -15.31
N ILE A 3 -17.86 -0.54 -15.98
CA ILE A 3 -16.84 -1.39 -15.38
C ILE A 3 -16.09 -0.48 -14.41
N LEU A 4 -16.02 -0.85 -13.13
CA LEU A 4 -15.26 -0.13 -12.11
C LEU A 4 -13.80 -0.04 -12.60
N ASN A 5 -13.41 1.09 -13.18
CA ASN A 5 -12.03 1.39 -13.52
C ASN A 5 -11.28 1.64 -12.21
N PHE A 6 -10.89 0.55 -11.53
CA PHE A 6 -9.91 0.63 -10.45
C PHE A 6 -8.63 1.19 -11.05
N GLN A 7 -8.26 2.43 -10.69
CA GLN A 7 -6.90 2.88 -10.90
C GLN A 7 -5.99 1.99 -10.05
N LYS A 8 -5.24 1.10 -10.72
CA LYS A 8 -4.12 0.43 -10.08
C LYS A 8 -3.08 1.51 -9.76
N PRO A 9 -2.53 1.57 -8.54
CA PRO A 9 -1.47 2.52 -8.24
C PRO A 9 -0.28 2.25 -9.17
N ASP A 10 0.04 3.23 -10.02
CA ASP A 10 1.05 3.10 -11.10
C ASP A 10 2.48 2.91 -10.59
N LYS A 11 2.80 3.35 -9.37
CA LYS A 11 4.15 3.29 -8.82
C LYS A 11 4.13 3.02 -7.32
N ILE A 12 4.52 1.82 -6.94
CA ILE A 12 5.08 1.58 -5.61
C ILE A 12 6.49 2.16 -5.64
N VAL A 13 6.72 3.24 -4.89
CA VAL A 13 8.05 3.84 -4.79
C VAL A 13 8.72 3.29 -3.54
N LEU A 14 9.83 2.58 -3.71
CA LEU A 14 10.72 2.26 -2.61
C LEU A 14 11.56 3.51 -2.31
N GLN A 15 11.30 4.15 -1.17
CA GLN A 15 12.00 5.36 -0.75
C GLN A 15 13.39 5.00 -0.18
N LYS A 16 13.43 4.01 0.71
CA LYS A 16 14.64 3.59 1.41
C LYS A 16 14.52 2.12 1.76
N ALA A 17 15.60 1.36 1.61
CA ALA A 17 15.70 0.01 2.14
C ALA A 17 17.09 -0.21 2.74
N THR A 18 17.10 -0.83 3.91
CA THR A 18 18.26 -1.37 4.60
C THR A 18 17.92 -2.80 5.01
N ASP A 19 18.86 -3.51 5.61
CA ASP A 19 18.64 -4.89 6.05
C ASP A 19 17.53 -5.02 7.13
N PHE A 20 17.21 -3.94 7.85
CA PHE A 20 16.25 -3.95 8.96
C PHE A 20 15.13 -2.91 8.87
N GLU A 21 15.14 -2.04 7.87
CA GLU A 21 14.15 -0.95 7.69
C GLU A 21 13.89 -0.72 6.21
N ALA A 22 12.63 -0.66 5.81
CA ALA A 22 12.23 -0.26 4.47
C ALA A 22 11.03 0.71 4.51
N GLN A 23 11.07 1.73 3.66
CA GLN A 23 10.03 2.74 3.49
C GLN A 23 9.45 2.67 2.08
N PHE A 24 8.13 2.54 2.00
CA PHE A 24 7.37 2.45 0.77
C PHE A 24 6.35 3.58 0.68
N GLU A 25 6.20 4.17 -0.51
CA GLU A 25 5.19 5.17 -0.80
C GLU A 25 4.23 4.64 -1.87
N PHE A 26 2.94 4.68 -1.57
CA PHE A 26 1.86 4.24 -2.45
C PHE A 26 1.02 5.45 -2.86
N ARG A 27 0.99 5.76 -4.16
CA ARG A 27 0.23 6.87 -4.73
C ARG A 27 -0.02 6.68 -6.23
N PRO A 28 -1.14 7.18 -6.78
CA PRO A 28 -2.26 7.77 -6.06
C PRO A 28 -3.10 6.70 -5.35
N LEU A 29 -3.74 7.06 -4.24
CA LEU A 29 -4.70 6.21 -3.54
C LEU A 29 -6.03 6.96 -3.47
N GLU A 30 -7.11 6.21 -3.65
CA GLU A 30 -8.46 6.73 -3.42
C GLU A 30 -8.63 7.17 -1.95
N PRO A 31 -9.40 8.25 -1.69
CA PRO A 31 -9.70 8.67 -0.32
C PRO A 31 -10.20 7.51 0.54
N GLY A 32 -9.59 7.31 1.72
CA GLY A 32 -9.92 6.24 2.66
C GLY A 32 -9.16 4.92 2.45
N PHE A 33 -8.63 4.64 1.26
CA PHE A 33 -7.90 3.38 1.00
C PHE A 33 -6.56 3.30 1.74
N GLY A 34 -5.91 4.43 2.02
CA GLY A 34 -4.65 4.45 2.78
C GLY A 34 -4.78 3.80 4.16
N VAL A 35 -5.88 4.06 4.88
CA VAL A 35 -6.14 3.47 6.20
C VAL A 35 -6.44 1.98 6.09
N THR A 36 -7.27 1.59 5.10
CA THR A 36 -7.63 0.19 4.86
C THR A 36 -6.40 -0.66 4.54
N ILE A 37 -5.57 -0.21 3.61
CA ILE A 37 -4.35 -0.91 3.20
C ILE A 37 -3.32 -0.93 4.33
N GLY A 38 -3.07 0.22 4.99
CA GLY A 38 -2.11 0.31 6.09
C GLY A 38 -2.46 -0.61 7.26
N ASN A 39 -3.73 -0.66 7.66
CA ASN A 39 -4.18 -1.57 8.72
C ASN A 39 -4.10 -3.04 8.31
N ALA A 40 -4.43 -3.36 7.06
CA ALA A 40 -4.31 -4.72 6.55
C ALA A 40 -2.85 -5.20 6.57
N LEU A 41 -1.93 -4.40 6.01
CA LEU A 41 -0.49 -4.70 6.01
C LEU A 41 0.05 -4.84 7.43
N ARG A 42 -0.29 -3.93 8.34
CA ARG A 42 0.13 -4.02 9.75
C ARG A 42 -0.29 -5.35 10.38
N ARG A 43 -1.53 -5.80 10.17
CA ARG A 43 -2.05 -7.06 10.74
C ARG A 43 -1.35 -8.28 10.16
N VAL A 44 -1.18 -8.33 8.84
CA VAL A 44 -0.56 -9.48 8.16
C VAL A 44 0.92 -9.57 8.52
N LEU A 45 1.65 -8.47 8.41
CA LEU A 45 3.10 -8.46 8.60
C LEU A 45 3.52 -8.68 10.06
N LEU A 46 2.72 -8.24 11.05
CA LEU A 46 3.06 -8.39 12.46
C LEU A 46 2.44 -9.61 13.14
N SER A 47 1.45 -10.28 12.51
CA SER A 47 0.67 -11.32 13.21
C SER A 47 0.41 -12.57 12.38
N SER A 48 0.90 -12.65 11.13
CA SER A 48 0.65 -13.79 10.25
C SER A 48 1.84 -14.17 9.36
N LEU A 49 3.03 -13.65 9.68
CA LEU A 49 4.30 -14.06 9.07
C LEU A 49 5.01 -15.09 9.94
#